data_AF-A0A925X174-F1
#
_entry.id   AF-A0A925X174-F1
#
_cell.length_a   1.000
_cell.length_b   1.000
_cell.length_c   1.000
_cell.angle_alpha   90.00
_cell.angle_beta   90.00
_cell.angle_gamma   90.00
#
_symmetry.space_group_name_H-M   'P 1'
#
loop_
_entity.id
_entity.type
_entity.pdbx_description
1 polymer ?
#
loop_
_entity_poly.entity_id
_entity_poly.type
_entity_poly.pdbx_seq_one_letter_code
_entity_poly.pdbx_strand_id
1 'polypeptide(L)'
;MSTAELDARIQQFRKMAGDDPNNELGHFSLGKALLDAGQHQEAAQSFQRVLALNPNIGKAYQLLADAQLKLGQREFAVETLQRGIQTAHNRGDLMPRNEMSKSLKELGIEPPTFESTVAAAQVGEGQIQCNRCGRVMPKMANPPFRNAQGQMIQEKICAECWKEWIGMGTKVINELRLPLNDPQAQKMYDQHMLEFLNLT
;
A
#
# COMPACT_ATOMS: atom_id res chain seq x y z
N MET A 1 10.46 -11.37 -14.22
CA MET A 1 11.24 -10.24 -14.76
C MET A 1 12.70 -10.66 -14.81
N SER A 2 13.39 -10.30 -15.88
CA SER A 2 14.84 -10.44 -16.00
C SER A 2 15.57 -9.36 -15.20
N THR A 3 16.85 -9.58 -14.88
CA THR A 3 17.71 -8.58 -14.23
C THR A 3 17.75 -7.26 -15.00
N ALA A 4 17.79 -7.31 -16.33
CA ALA A 4 17.79 -6.12 -17.18
C ALA A 4 16.50 -5.29 -17.07
N GLU A 5 15.34 -5.94 -16.92
CA GLU A 5 14.06 -5.27 -16.70
C GLU A 5 13.98 -4.63 -15.30
N LEU A 6 14.58 -5.25 -14.28
CA LEU A 6 14.67 -4.68 -12.93
C LEU A 6 15.57 -3.45 -12.93
N ASP A 7 16.74 -3.51 -13.56
CA ASP A 7 17.68 -2.39 -13.64
C ASP A 7 17.08 -1.19 -14.37
N ALA A 8 16.40 -1.43 -15.50
CA ALA A 8 15.72 -0.37 -16.23
C ALA A 8 14.65 0.33 -15.38
N ARG A 9 13.85 -0.44 -14.62
CA ARG A 9 12.85 0.11 -13.71
C ARG A 9 13.46 0.89 -12.55
N ILE A 10 14.56 0.41 -11.97
CA ILE A 10 15.29 1.14 -10.92
C ILE A 10 15.77 2.48 -11.45
N GLN A 11 16.37 2.52 -12.65
CA GLN A 11 16.85 3.78 -13.22
C GLN A 11 15.71 4.76 -13.52
N GLN A 12 14.57 4.25 -14.01
CA GLN A 12 13.38 5.06 -14.24
C GLN A 12 12.89 5.71 -12.93
N PHE A 13 12.73 4.94 -11.85
CA PHE A 13 12.24 5.48 -10.59
C PHE A 13 13.28 6.31 -9.84
N ARG A 14 14.58 6.01 -9.99
CA ARG A 14 15.66 6.83 -9.44
C ARG A 14 15.67 8.22 -10.08
N LYS A 15 15.46 8.29 -11.40
CA LYS A 15 15.28 9.57 -12.08
C LYS A 15 14.06 10.33 -11.55
N MET A 16 12.92 9.65 -11.43
CA MET A 16 11.68 10.27 -10.92
C MET A 16 11.84 10.83 -9.51
N ALA A 17 12.44 10.06 -8.61
CA ALA A 17 12.73 10.48 -7.23
C ALA A 17 13.82 11.57 -7.14
N GLY A 18 14.69 11.67 -8.14
CA GLY A 18 15.70 12.73 -8.27
C GLY A 18 15.14 14.03 -8.84
N ASP A 19 14.27 13.94 -9.84
CA ASP A 19 13.60 15.09 -10.47
C ASP A 19 12.64 15.78 -9.48
N ASP A 20 11.97 15.01 -8.62
CA ASP A 20 11.21 15.54 -7.48
C ASP A 20 11.52 14.74 -6.18
N PRO A 21 12.38 15.30 -5.30
CA PRO A 21 12.72 14.69 -4.01
C PRO A 21 11.56 14.54 -3.02
N ASN A 22 10.43 15.21 -3.26
CA ASN A 22 9.21 15.10 -2.45
C ASN A 22 8.15 14.18 -3.08
N ASN A 23 8.48 13.52 -4.19
CA ASN A 23 7.61 12.56 -4.85
C ASN A 23 7.53 11.25 -4.04
N GLU A 24 6.53 11.17 -3.16
CA GLU A 24 6.23 10.00 -2.34
C GLU A 24 6.11 8.71 -3.19
N LEU A 25 5.40 8.76 -4.33
CA LEU A 25 5.20 7.61 -5.20
C LEU A 25 6.51 7.19 -5.88
N GLY A 26 7.38 8.15 -6.19
CA GLY A 26 8.70 7.90 -6.75
C GLY A 26 9.62 7.17 -5.79
N HIS A 27 9.72 7.65 -4.56
CA HIS A 27 10.47 6.95 -3.52
C HIS A 27 9.88 5.56 -3.21
N PHE A 28 8.55 5.42 -3.21
CA PHE A 28 7.90 4.12 -2.97
C PHE A 28 8.19 3.12 -4.09
N SER A 29 8.02 3.54 -5.35
CA SER A 29 8.26 2.69 -6.52
C SER A 29 9.73 2.32 -6.67
N LEU A 30 10.63 3.26 -6.37
CA LEU A 30 12.07 3.01 -6.31
C LEU A 30 12.40 1.97 -5.24
N GLY A 31 11.91 2.16 -4.01
CA GLY A 31 12.14 1.23 -2.90
C GLY A 31 11.67 -0.19 -3.22
N LYS A 32 10.50 -0.34 -3.85
CA LYS A 32 9.98 -1.65 -4.28
C LYS A 32 10.86 -2.30 -5.33
N ALA A 33 11.28 -1.56 -6.35
CA ALA A 33 12.15 -2.08 -7.40
C ALA A 33 13.54 -2.49 -6.86
N LEU A 34 14.10 -1.72 -5.93
CA LEU A 34 15.36 -2.03 -5.24
C LEU A 34 15.23 -3.28 -4.36
N LEU A 35 14.11 -3.43 -3.65
CA LEU A 35 13.84 -4.60 -2.82
C LEU A 35 13.75 -5.88 -3.68
N ASP A 36 13.01 -5.80 -4.80
CA ASP A 36 12.89 -6.89 -5.79
C ASP A 36 14.26 -7.26 -6.40
N ALA A 37 15.18 -6.31 -6.52
CA ALA A 37 16.55 -6.50 -7.03
C ALA A 37 17.57 -6.92 -5.95
N GLY A 38 17.17 -7.10 -4.69
CA GLY A 38 18.10 -7.47 -3.61
C GLY A 38 18.89 -6.30 -3.01
N GLN A 39 18.66 -5.06 -3.44
CA GLN A 39 19.37 -3.86 -2.99
C GLN A 39 18.73 -3.29 -1.71
N HIS A 40 18.79 -4.08 -0.64
CA HIS A 40 18.02 -3.85 0.59
C HIS A 40 18.36 -2.54 1.30
N GLN A 41 19.61 -2.09 1.27
CA GLN A 41 20.03 -0.85 1.93
C GLN A 41 19.42 0.39 1.24
N GLU A 42 19.50 0.47 -0.08
CA GLU A 42 18.88 1.57 -0.85
C GLU A 42 17.35 1.49 -0.79
N ALA A 43 16.77 0.27 -0.76
CA ALA A 43 15.34 0.08 -0.59
C ALA A 43 14.86 0.66 0.75
N ALA A 44 15.56 0.36 1.85
CA ALA A 44 15.25 0.90 3.17
C ALA A 44 15.30 2.43 3.20
N GLN A 45 16.32 3.05 2.60
CA GLN A 45 16.43 4.51 2.50
C GLN A 45 15.24 5.12 1.73
N SER A 46 14.84 4.48 0.62
CA SER A 46 13.71 4.92 -0.19
C SER A 46 12.40 4.86 0.61
N PHE A 47 12.13 3.77 1.34
CA PHE A 47 10.94 3.67 2.18
C PHE A 47 10.96 4.60 3.40
N GLN A 48 12.13 4.86 3.99
CA GLN A 48 12.27 5.88 5.03
C GLN A 48 11.89 7.26 4.49
N ARG A 49 12.28 7.58 3.25
CA ARG A 49 11.89 8.83 2.61
C ARG A 49 10.38 8.91 2.36
N VAL A 50 9.75 7.81 1.94
CA VAL A 50 8.28 7.72 1.84
C VAL A 50 7.62 8.05 3.18
N LEU A 51 8.07 7.42 4.27
CA LEU A 51 7.49 7.63 5.60
C LEU A 51 7.76 9.03 6.17
N ALA A 52 8.87 9.67 5.78
CA ALA A 52 9.15 11.06 6.12
C ALA A 52 8.21 12.04 5.40
N LEU A 53 7.80 11.73 4.17
CA LEU A 53 6.84 12.54 3.39
C LEU A 53 5.40 12.27 3.83
N ASN A 54 5.08 11.00 4.08
CA ASN A 54 3.75 10.55 4.44
C ASN A 54 3.82 9.38 5.44
N PRO A 55 3.73 9.66 6.76
CA PRO A 55 3.89 8.65 7.80
C PRO A 55 2.69 7.69 7.90
N ASN A 56 1.68 7.85 7.05
CA ASN A 56 0.43 7.11 7.08
C ASN A 56 0.42 5.89 6.16
N ILE A 57 1.52 5.56 5.48
CA ILE A 57 1.53 4.49 4.47
C ILE A 57 1.92 3.17 5.14
N GLY A 58 0.92 2.38 5.55
CA GLY A 58 1.13 1.08 6.20
C GLY A 58 2.02 0.14 5.39
N LYS A 59 1.86 0.13 4.05
CA LYS A 59 2.69 -0.70 3.15
C LYS A 59 4.17 -0.30 3.17
N ALA A 60 4.48 0.99 3.37
CA ALA A 60 5.87 1.46 3.43
C ALA A 60 6.58 0.98 4.72
N TYR A 61 5.88 0.94 5.86
CA TYR A 61 6.43 0.33 7.08
C TYR A 61 6.73 -1.16 6.89
N GLN A 62 5.81 -1.90 6.27
CA GLN A 62 6.00 -3.32 6.01
C GLN A 62 7.23 -3.57 5.12
N LEU A 63 7.35 -2.85 4.00
CA LEU A 63 8.46 -3.04 3.06
C LEU A 63 9.79 -2.54 3.63
N LEU A 64 9.78 -1.49 4.45
CA LEU A 64 10.95 -1.05 5.20
C LEU A 64 11.42 -2.13 6.19
N ALA A 65 10.48 -2.74 6.93
CA ALA A 65 10.81 -3.82 7.85
C ALA A 65 11.37 -5.05 7.12
N ASP A 66 10.81 -5.43 5.97
CA ASP A 66 11.37 -6.51 5.14
C ASP A 66 12.81 -6.20 4.70
N ALA A 67 13.06 -4.98 4.21
CA ALA A 67 14.40 -4.53 3.85
C ALA A 67 15.37 -4.59 5.05
N GLN A 68 14.95 -4.14 6.24
CA GLN A 68 15.74 -4.20 7.47
C GLN A 68 16.04 -5.64 7.90
N LEU A 69 15.07 -6.54 7.82
CA LEU A 69 15.28 -7.96 8.13
C LEU A 69 16.29 -8.61 7.20
N LYS A 70 16.23 -8.31 5.90
CA LYS A 70 17.21 -8.82 4.92
C LYS A 70 18.62 -8.23 5.11
N LEU A 71 18.73 -7.08 5.78
CA LEU A 71 20.00 -6.49 6.23
C LEU A 71 20.48 -7.03 7.59
N GLY A 72 19.72 -7.93 8.24
CA GLY A 72 20.02 -8.42 9.58
C GLY A 72 19.73 -7.40 10.70
N GLN A 73 19.06 -6.29 10.39
CA GLN A 73 18.74 -5.21 11.33
C GLN A 73 17.44 -5.51 12.09
N ARG A 74 17.45 -6.61 12.84
CA ARG A 74 16.25 -7.17 13.48
C ARG A 74 15.57 -6.16 14.42
N GLU A 75 16.33 -5.46 15.25
CA GLU A 75 15.81 -4.52 16.24
C GLU A 75 15.04 -3.38 15.57
N PHE A 76 15.63 -2.80 14.52
CA PHE A 76 14.99 -1.75 13.72
C PHE A 76 13.74 -2.25 12.99
N ALA A 77 13.76 -3.49 12.48
CA ALA A 77 12.60 -4.09 11.84
C ALA A 77 11.43 -4.22 12.82
N VAL A 78 11.68 -4.68 14.04
CA VAL A 78 10.65 -4.84 15.08
C VAL A 78 10.00 -3.50 15.42
N GLU A 79 10.80 -2.46 15.64
CA GLU A 79 10.28 -1.11 15.93
C GLU A 79 9.45 -0.56 14.75
N THR A 80 9.93 -0.79 13.52
CA THR A 80 9.23 -0.38 12.30
C THR A 80 7.90 -1.11 12.14
N LEU A 81 7.86 -2.42 12.40
CA LEU A 81 6.63 -3.22 12.35
C LEU A 81 5.62 -2.75 13.40
N GLN A 82 6.05 -2.50 14.65
CA GLN A 82 5.15 -2.04 15.72
C GLN A 82 4.53 -0.67 15.38
N ARG A 83 5.33 0.29 14.92
CA ARG A 83 4.84 1.61 14.46
C ARG A 83 3.91 1.49 13.26
N GLY A 84 4.27 0.63 12.31
CA GLY A 84 3.45 0.36 11.13
C GLY A 84 2.10 -0.25 11.49
N ILE A 85 2.06 -1.21 12.42
CA ILE A 85 0.84 -1.86 12.90
C ILE A 85 -0.09 -0.83 13.58
N GLN A 86 0.44 0.06 14.42
CA GLN A 86 -0.34 1.14 15.02
C GLN A 86 -0.90 2.10 13.96
N THR A 87 -0.06 2.52 13.01
CA THR A 87 -0.46 3.42 11.93
C THR A 87 -1.56 2.79 11.07
N ALA A 88 -1.34 1.56 10.63
CA ALA A 88 -2.29 0.81 9.82
C ALA A 88 -3.60 0.55 10.57
N HIS A 89 -3.55 0.25 11.87
CA HIS A 89 -4.75 0.13 12.71
C HIS A 89 -5.58 1.43 12.73
N ASN A 90 -4.93 2.58 13.00
CA ASN A 90 -5.60 3.88 13.06
C ASN A 90 -6.29 4.23 11.74
N ARG A 91 -5.64 3.90 10.62
CA ARG A 91 -6.17 4.10 9.26
C ARG A 91 -7.18 3.05 8.82
N GLY A 92 -7.23 1.92 9.54
CA GLY A 92 -8.01 0.75 9.15
C GLY A 92 -7.36 -0.08 8.06
N ASP A 93 -6.13 0.20 7.61
CA ASP A 93 -5.47 -0.56 6.55
C ASP A 93 -5.16 -2.00 7.04
N LEU A 94 -6.07 -2.95 6.78
CA LEU A 94 -6.00 -4.29 7.35
C LEU A 94 -4.86 -5.13 6.78
N MET A 95 -4.64 -5.07 5.47
CA MET A 95 -3.63 -5.88 4.80
C MET A 95 -2.23 -5.62 5.38
N PRO A 96 -1.68 -4.39 5.35
CA PRO A 96 -0.36 -4.14 5.91
C PRO A 96 -0.31 -4.43 7.42
N ARG A 97 -1.39 -4.13 8.18
CA ARG A 97 -1.46 -4.47 9.62
C ARG A 97 -1.29 -5.97 9.85
N ASN A 98 -2.03 -6.81 9.12
CA ASN A 98 -2.02 -8.26 9.29
C ASN A 98 -0.68 -8.85 8.82
N GLU A 99 -0.15 -8.38 7.70
CA GLU A 99 1.15 -8.81 7.19
C GLU A 99 2.27 -8.48 8.19
N MET A 100 2.29 -7.25 8.73
CA MET A 100 3.28 -6.87 9.74
C MET A 100 3.11 -7.63 11.06
N SER A 101 1.86 -7.89 11.47
CA SER A 101 1.59 -8.69 12.67
C SER A 101 2.07 -10.14 12.50
N LYS A 102 1.94 -10.71 11.30
CA LYS A 102 2.50 -12.02 10.96
C LYS A 102 4.03 -11.99 11.04
N SER A 103 4.67 -10.97 10.47
CA SER A 103 6.13 -10.81 10.53
C SER A 103 6.64 -10.71 11.97
N LEU A 104 5.97 -9.97 12.87
CA LEU A 104 6.36 -9.95 14.29
C LEU A 104 6.28 -11.33 14.94
N LYS A 105 5.21 -12.09 14.67
CA LYS A 105 5.06 -13.46 15.20
C LYS A 105 6.14 -14.40 14.68
N GLU A 106 6.53 -14.28 13.41
CA GLU A 106 7.65 -15.04 12.82
C GLU A 106 8.99 -14.69 13.49
N LEU A 107 9.12 -13.48 14.02
CA LEU A 107 10.24 -13.05 14.87
C LEU A 107 10.06 -13.45 16.34
N GLY A 108 9.02 -14.21 16.70
CA GLY A 108 8.75 -14.61 18.08
C GLY A 108 8.34 -13.44 19.00
N ILE A 109 7.85 -12.34 18.42
CA ILE A 109 7.38 -11.16 19.14
C ILE A 109 5.88 -11.06 18.99
N GLU A 110 5.16 -10.97 20.10
CA GLU A 110 3.72 -10.76 20.06
C GLU A 110 3.38 -9.38 19.50
N PRO A 111 2.51 -9.28 18.47
CA PRO A 111 2.15 -8.01 17.89
C PRO A 111 1.30 -7.18 18.87
N PRO A 112 1.29 -5.84 18.72
CA PRO A 112 0.41 -4.98 19.51
C PRO A 112 -1.04 -5.44 19.40
N THR A 113 -1.68 -5.67 20.54
CA THR A 113 -3.10 -5.93 20.62
C THR A 113 -3.85 -4.59 20.66
N PHE A 114 -4.94 -4.51 19.92
CA PHE A 114 -5.81 -3.36 19.92
C PHE A 114 -7.15 -3.82 20.49
N GLU A 115 -7.68 -3.08 21.45
CA GLU A 115 -9.02 -3.36 21.96
C GLU A 115 -10.02 -3.28 20.81
N SER A 116 -10.57 -4.44 20.46
CA SER A 116 -11.60 -4.55 19.44
C SER A 116 -12.92 -4.10 20.05
N THR A 117 -13.28 -2.83 19.88
CA THR A 117 -14.60 -2.32 20.26
C THR A 117 -15.71 -2.77 19.31
N VAL A 118 -15.38 -3.48 18.23
CA VAL A 118 -16.37 -4.09 17.35
C VAL A 118 -16.94 -5.35 18.01
N ALA A 119 -17.95 -5.15 18.84
CA ALA A 119 -19.08 -6.07 18.87
C ALA A 119 -19.48 -6.34 17.42
N ALA A 120 -19.72 -7.60 17.05
CA ALA A 120 -20.08 -8.03 15.71
C ALA A 120 -21.18 -7.13 15.13
N ALA A 121 -20.78 -6.08 14.40
CA ALA A 121 -21.68 -5.09 13.88
C ALA A 121 -22.43 -5.78 12.73
N GLN A 122 -23.72 -6.06 12.95
CA GLN A 122 -24.59 -6.56 11.89
C GLN A 122 -24.57 -5.54 10.76
N VAL A 123 -24.22 -5.99 9.55
CA VAL A 123 -24.22 -5.15 8.36
C VAL A 123 -25.68 -4.73 8.10
N GLY A 124 -25.99 -3.46 8.37
CA GLY A 124 -27.31 -2.90 8.10
C GLY A 124 -27.57 -2.74 6.60
N GLU A 125 -28.84 -2.56 6.22
CA GLU A 125 -29.20 -2.26 4.83
C GLU A 125 -28.43 -1.02 4.32
N GLY A 126 -27.77 -1.16 3.17
CA GLY A 126 -26.93 -0.09 2.58
C GLY A 126 -25.51 0.03 3.16
N GLN A 127 -25.12 -0.86 4.08
CA GLN A 127 -23.75 -0.94 4.60
C GLN A 127 -22.98 -2.11 3.97
N ILE A 128 -21.66 -2.06 4.05
CA ILE A 128 -20.74 -3.07 3.57
C ILE A 128 -19.61 -3.25 4.57
N GLN A 129 -19.20 -4.50 4.79
CA GLN A 129 -17.92 -4.81 5.43
C GLN A 129 -16.81 -4.66 4.40
N CYS A 130 -16.02 -3.59 4.51
CA CYS A 130 -15.01 -3.24 3.50
C CYS A 130 -13.77 -4.15 3.60
N ASN A 131 -13.32 -4.71 2.47
CA ASN A 131 -12.12 -5.54 2.40
C ASN A 131 -10.82 -4.76 2.66
N ARG A 132 -10.83 -3.45 2.41
CA ARG A 132 -9.67 -2.58 2.67
C ARG A 132 -9.58 -2.17 4.13
N CYS A 133 -10.64 -1.53 4.65
CA CYS A 133 -10.61 -0.95 6.00
C CYS A 133 -11.09 -1.90 7.12
N GLY A 134 -11.77 -3.00 6.77
CA GLY A 134 -12.31 -3.98 7.73
C GLY A 134 -13.57 -3.57 8.47
N ARG A 135 -13.97 -2.30 8.37
CA ARG A 135 -15.10 -1.73 9.12
C ARG A 135 -16.39 -1.87 8.33
N VAL A 136 -17.51 -1.89 9.06
CA VAL A 136 -18.84 -1.73 8.47
C VAL A 136 -19.05 -0.26 8.15
N MET A 137 -19.14 0.05 6.86
CA MET A 137 -19.17 1.42 6.34
C MET A 137 -20.29 1.55 5.30
N PRO A 138 -20.72 2.78 4.94
CA PRO A 138 -21.69 2.96 3.88
C PRO A 138 -21.21 2.39 2.53
N LYS A 139 -22.09 1.63 1.87
CA LYS A 139 -21.86 1.10 0.52
C LYS A 139 -21.92 2.24 -0.50
N MET A 140 -21.17 2.10 -1.60
CA MET A 140 -21.25 3.04 -2.71
C MET A 140 -22.62 2.97 -3.41
N ALA A 141 -23.18 4.13 -3.72
CA ALA A 141 -24.48 4.25 -4.40
C ALA A 141 -24.48 3.62 -5.80
N ASN A 142 -23.40 3.79 -6.55
CA ASN A 142 -23.24 3.25 -7.91
C ASN A 142 -21.84 2.65 -8.08
N PRO A 143 -21.69 1.64 -8.97
CA PRO A 143 -20.38 1.10 -9.30
C PRO A 143 -19.53 2.17 -9.99
N PRO A 144 -18.22 2.29 -9.67
CA PRO A 144 -17.39 3.33 -10.26
C PRO A 144 -17.18 3.21 -11.78
N PHE A 145 -17.23 1.97 -12.28
CA PHE A 145 -17.09 1.65 -13.69
C PHE A 145 -18.26 0.78 -14.14
N ARG A 146 -18.63 0.90 -15.42
CA ARG A 146 -19.68 0.09 -16.05
C ARG A 146 -19.14 -1.26 -16.55
N ASN A 147 -18.33 -1.93 -15.74
CA ASN A 147 -17.71 -3.21 -16.06
C ASN A 147 -17.66 -4.11 -14.80
N ALA A 148 -17.19 -5.35 -14.97
CA ALA A 148 -17.08 -6.32 -13.88
C ALA A 148 -16.17 -5.83 -12.72
N GLN A 149 -15.11 -5.07 -13.04
CA GLN A 149 -14.22 -4.48 -12.04
C GLN A 149 -14.94 -3.44 -11.16
N GLY A 150 -15.75 -2.57 -11.78
CA GLY A 150 -16.56 -1.60 -11.06
C GLY A 150 -17.59 -2.23 -10.13
N GLN A 151 -18.22 -3.33 -10.56
CA GLN A 151 -19.13 -4.10 -9.70
C GLN A 151 -18.38 -4.73 -8.52
N MET A 152 -17.24 -5.37 -8.77
CA MET A 152 -16.42 -5.98 -7.71
C MET A 152 -16.00 -4.94 -6.66
N ILE A 153 -15.58 -3.76 -7.09
CA ILE A 153 -15.20 -2.67 -6.18
C ILE A 153 -16.42 -2.23 -5.35
N GLN A 154 -17.60 -2.10 -5.95
CA GLN A 154 -18.83 -1.74 -5.24
C GLN A 154 -19.24 -2.78 -4.18
N GLU A 155 -18.99 -4.05 -4.45
CA GLU A 155 -19.37 -5.17 -3.59
C GLU A 155 -18.38 -5.46 -2.45
N LYS A 156 -17.15 -4.97 -2.56
CA LYS A 156 -16.07 -5.28 -1.61
C LYS A 156 -15.49 -4.05 -0.91
N ILE A 157 -15.72 -2.84 -1.42
CA ILE A 157 -15.09 -1.61 -0.94
C ILE A 157 -16.15 -0.58 -0.54
N CYS A 158 -15.94 0.11 0.58
CA CYS A 158 -16.82 1.18 1.04
C CYS A 158 -16.59 2.50 0.29
N ALA A 159 -17.56 3.41 0.38
CA ALA A 159 -17.51 4.70 -0.31
C ALA A 159 -16.30 5.57 0.08
N GLU A 160 -15.87 5.52 1.33
CA GLU A 160 -14.73 6.30 1.81
C GLU A 160 -13.40 5.78 1.27
N CYS A 161 -13.17 4.46 1.31
CA CYS A 161 -11.98 3.85 0.74
C CYS A 161 -11.86 4.09 -0.76
N TRP A 162 -12.99 4.13 -1.48
CA TRP A 162 -13.03 4.50 -2.89
C TRP A 162 -12.67 5.98 -3.11
N LYS A 163 -13.21 6.88 -2.30
CA LYS A 163 -12.88 8.32 -2.38
C LYS A 163 -11.39 8.58 -2.17
N GLU A 164 -10.76 7.88 -1.22
CA GLU A 164 -9.31 7.94 -1.04
C GLU A 164 -8.54 7.46 -2.27
N TRP A 165 -9.01 6.38 -2.89
CA TRP A 165 -8.43 5.90 -4.15
C TRP A 165 -8.52 6.95 -5.26
N ILE A 166 -9.62 7.68 -5.42
CA ILE A 166 -9.73 8.74 -6.45
C ILE A 166 -8.61 9.80 -6.29
N GLY A 167 -8.34 10.21 -5.05
CA GLY A 167 -7.23 11.12 -4.76
C GLY A 167 -5.86 10.51 -5.08
N MET A 168 -5.65 9.25 -4.68
CA MET A 168 -4.39 8.54 -4.97
C MET A 168 -4.21 8.29 -6.48
N GLY A 169 -5.24 7.86 -7.19
CA GLY A 169 -5.23 7.60 -8.61
C GLY A 169 -4.85 8.83 -9.44
N THR A 170 -5.31 10.02 -9.02
CA THR A 170 -4.88 11.28 -9.64
C THR A 170 -3.37 11.50 -9.52
N LYS A 171 -2.79 11.20 -8.34
CA LYS A 171 -1.33 11.25 -8.16
C LYS A 171 -0.64 10.21 -9.03
N VAL A 172 -1.12 8.97 -9.05
CA VAL A 172 -0.56 7.89 -9.90
C VAL A 172 -0.49 8.31 -11.36
N ILE A 173 -1.56 8.90 -11.91
CA ILE A 173 -1.59 9.37 -13.30
C ILE A 173 -0.57 10.47 -13.54
N ASN A 174 -0.51 11.48 -12.66
CA ASN A 174 0.36 12.65 -12.84
C ASN A 174 1.84 12.29 -12.70
N GLU A 175 2.19 11.54 -11.65
CA GLU A 175 3.58 11.22 -11.31
C GLU A 175 4.17 10.20 -12.29
N LEU A 176 3.42 9.17 -12.65
CA LEU A 176 3.87 8.16 -13.64
C LEU A 176 3.63 8.59 -15.08
N ARG A 177 3.03 9.77 -15.30
CA ARG A 177 2.67 10.33 -16.61
C ARG A 177 1.91 9.33 -17.48
N LEU A 178 0.87 8.72 -16.92
CA LEU A 178 0.13 7.62 -17.58
C LEU A 178 -0.89 8.16 -18.58
N PRO A 179 -0.69 7.98 -19.90
CA PRO A 179 -1.71 8.29 -20.88
C PRO A 179 -2.78 7.18 -20.84
N LEU A 180 -3.94 7.43 -20.23
CA LEU A 180 -4.98 6.41 -20.02
C LEU A 180 -5.64 5.87 -21.30
N ASN A 181 -5.26 6.39 -22.48
CA ASN A 181 -5.65 5.83 -23.77
C ASN A 181 -4.70 4.69 -24.23
N ASP A 182 -3.54 4.53 -23.60
CA ASP A 182 -2.62 3.42 -23.83
C ASP A 182 -3.01 2.21 -22.95
N PRO A 183 -3.24 1.01 -23.54
CA PRO A 183 -3.55 -0.21 -22.79
C PRO A 183 -2.52 -0.57 -21.71
N GLN A 184 -1.23 -0.29 -21.91
CA GLN A 184 -0.20 -0.60 -20.90
C GLN A 184 -0.28 0.35 -19.70
N ALA A 185 -0.43 1.64 -19.97
CA ALA A 185 -0.64 2.66 -18.95
C ALA A 185 -1.91 2.39 -18.13
N GLN A 186 -2.99 1.96 -18.79
CA GLN A 186 -4.23 1.59 -18.11
C GLN A 186 -4.04 0.37 -17.20
N LYS A 187 -3.35 -0.67 -17.68
CA LYS A 187 -3.04 -1.85 -16.85
C LYS A 187 -2.22 -1.49 -15.62
N MET A 188 -1.27 -0.55 -15.76
CA MET A 188 -0.46 -0.06 -14.63
C MET A 188 -1.32 0.69 -13.60
N TYR A 189 -2.21 1.56 -14.06
CA TYR A 189 -3.17 2.26 -13.20
C TYR A 189 -4.09 1.28 -12.45
N ASP A 190 -4.65 0.30 -13.16
CA ASP A 190 -5.52 -0.72 -12.58
C ASP A 190 -4.77 -1.57 -11.54
N GLN A 191 -3.51 -1.91 -11.80
CA GLN A 191 -2.67 -2.61 -10.82
C GLN A 191 -2.52 -1.79 -9.53
N HIS A 192 -2.15 -0.51 -9.62
CA HIS A 192 -2.05 0.36 -8.45
C HIS A 192 -3.38 0.49 -7.71
N MET A 193 -4.50 0.51 -8.43
CA MET A 193 -5.84 0.54 -7.83
C MET A 193 -6.12 -0.71 -7.01
N LEU A 194 -5.93 -1.89 -7.61
CA LEU A 194 -6.26 -3.16 -6.97
C LEU A 194 -5.37 -3.40 -5.75
N GLU A 195 -4.07 -3.07 -5.85
CA GLU A 195 -3.13 -3.13 -4.73
C GLU A 195 -3.57 -2.19 -3.59
N PHE A 196 -3.96 -0.95 -3.90
CA PHE A 196 -4.43 0.01 -2.90
C PHE A 196 -5.73 -0.44 -2.21
N LEU A 197 -6.63 -1.07 -2.97
CA LEU A 197 -7.94 -1.53 -2.49
C LEU A 197 -7.91 -2.91 -1.83
N ASN A 198 -6.76 -3.57 -1.76
CA ASN A 198 -6.63 -4.94 -1.24
C ASN A 198 -7.53 -5.94 -2.01
N LEU A 199 -7.49 -5.86 -3.35
CA LEU A 199 -8.25 -6.71 -4.27
C LEU A 199 -7.38 -7.58 -5.17
N THR A 200 -6.06 -7.51 -5.02
CA THR A 200 -5.06 -8.39 -5.68
C THR A 200 -4.83 -9.68 -4.92
#